data_AF-A0A957WAV6-F1
#
_entry.id   AF-A0A957WAV6-F1
#
_cell.length_a   1.000
_cell.length_b   1.000
_cell.length_c   1.000
_cell.angle_alpha   90.00
_cell.angle_beta   90.00
_cell.angle_gamma   90.00
#
_symmetry.space_group_name_H-M   'P 1'
#
loop_
_entity.id
_entity.type
_entity.pdbx_description
1 polymer ?
#
loop_
_entity_poly.entity_id
_entity_poly.type
_entity_poly.pdbx_seq_one_letter_code
_entity_poly.pdbx_strand_id
1 'polypeptide(L)'
;MNNQSISTTLTRFCISTALAVIVAFLCFSSTQADNPQRLSGYPTQITVPAVGLSQEIRPVGIIPVVVNGNTYFTWNVLDSYVGWHNLSANPGQVGNTVLSGHSDAKARVFQKLHKINIGDEIAVVSGGQNHRYIVTKKMLVQEKGASIETRIENARWIAPTEDERLTLVTCAQPGATHRLIVVAYPVE
;
A
#
# COMPACT_ATOMS: atom_id res chain seq x y z
N MET A 1 27.28 -46.64 26.03
CA MET A 1 26.06 -46.09 25.44
C MET A 1 26.09 -44.58 25.64
N ASN A 2 26.40 -43.85 24.57
CA ASN A 2 26.61 -42.39 24.58
C ASN A 2 25.27 -41.67 24.67
N ASN A 3 25.13 -40.76 25.64
CA ASN A 3 23.98 -39.87 25.75
C ASN A 3 24.43 -38.43 25.45
N GLN A 4 24.30 -38.02 24.19
CA GLN A 4 24.50 -36.65 23.72
C GLN A 4 23.11 -36.06 23.50
N SER A 5 22.63 -35.25 24.46
CA SER A 5 21.39 -34.49 24.31
C SER A 5 21.73 -33.08 23.85
N ILE A 6 21.28 -32.81 22.64
CA ILE A 6 21.58 -31.66 21.79
C ILE A 6 21.03 -30.37 22.41
N SER A 7 21.89 -29.35 22.48
CA SER A 7 21.55 -27.96 22.79
C SER A 7 20.66 -27.39 21.68
N THR A 8 19.34 -27.34 21.92
CA THR A 8 18.42 -26.67 21.00
C THR A 8 18.46 -25.16 21.26
N THR A 9 19.29 -24.49 20.47
CA THR A 9 19.27 -23.03 20.27
C THR A 9 17.83 -22.57 20.07
N LEU A 10 17.36 -21.68 20.95
CA LEU A 10 16.12 -20.94 20.78
C LEU A 10 16.24 -20.05 19.55
N THR A 11 15.88 -20.58 18.38
CA THR A 11 15.58 -19.78 17.20
C THR A 11 14.38 -18.91 17.57
N ARG A 12 14.65 -17.66 17.95
CA ARG A 12 13.63 -16.62 18.03
C ARG A 12 13.03 -16.46 16.62
N PHE A 13 11.96 -17.19 16.36
CA PHE A 13 11.01 -16.83 15.31
C PHE A 13 10.42 -15.49 15.71
N CYS A 14 10.97 -14.41 15.15
CA CYS A 14 10.36 -13.10 15.20
C CYS A 14 9.11 -13.19 14.33
N ILE A 15 7.97 -13.52 14.95
CA ILE A 15 6.66 -13.48 14.32
C ILE A 15 6.51 -12.05 13.78
N SER A 16 6.63 -11.92 12.46
CA SER A 16 6.37 -10.68 11.73
C SER A 16 4.92 -10.31 12.06
N THR A 17 4.74 -9.30 12.91
CA THR A 17 3.42 -8.84 13.34
C THR A 17 2.70 -8.36 12.10
N ALA A 18 1.71 -9.14 11.69
CA ALA A 18 0.86 -8.87 10.55
C ALA A 18 0.34 -7.43 10.60
N LEU A 19 0.61 -6.73 9.51
CA LEU A 19 0.36 -5.32 9.30
C LEU A 19 -1.15 -5.13 9.11
N ALA A 20 -1.93 -4.92 10.17
CA ALA A 20 -3.37 -4.66 10.01
C ALA A 20 -3.60 -3.18 9.63
N VAL A 21 -3.92 -2.87 8.39
CA VAL A 21 -4.55 -1.59 8.01
C VAL A 21 -6.04 -1.80 8.20
N ILE A 22 -6.60 -1.32 9.31
CA ILE A 22 -8.03 -1.52 9.61
C ILE A 22 -8.85 -0.78 8.56
N VAL A 23 -9.46 -1.52 7.64
CA VAL A 23 -10.45 -0.99 6.71
C VAL A 23 -11.73 -0.73 7.49
N ALA A 24 -12.05 0.55 7.74
CA ALA A 24 -13.33 0.93 8.32
C ALA A 24 -14.44 0.65 7.29
N PHE A 25 -15.33 -0.29 7.62
CA PHE A 25 -16.53 -0.58 6.84
C PHE A 25 -17.53 0.58 6.98
N LEU A 26 -17.67 1.40 5.93
CA LEU A 26 -18.97 1.99 5.62
C LEU A 26 -19.72 0.93 4.78
N CYS A 27 -20.94 0.59 5.17
CA CYS A 27 -21.80 -0.36 4.45
C CYS A 27 -21.95 0.05 2.98
N PHE A 28 -21.11 -0.50 2.11
CA PHE A 28 -21.40 -0.59 0.69
C PHE A 28 -22.23 -1.85 0.48
N SER A 29 -23.44 -1.68 -0.07
CA SER A 29 -24.26 -2.79 -0.53
C SER A 29 -23.42 -3.72 -1.40
N SER A 30 -23.35 -4.97 -0.98
CA SER A 30 -22.51 -6.04 -1.50
C SER A 30 -22.99 -6.51 -2.87
N THR A 31 -22.41 -5.97 -3.96
CA THR A 31 -22.49 -6.56 -5.31
C THR A 31 -21.24 -6.27 -6.18
N GLN A 32 -20.04 -6.09 -5.62
CA GLN A 32 -18.89 -5.66 -6.44
C GLN A 32 -17.52 -6.26 -6.06
N ALA A 33 -17.48 -7.52 -5.63
CA ALA A 33 -16.20 -8.22 -5.42
C ALA A 33 -15.71 -8.99 -6.67
N ASP A 34 -16.58 -9.32 -7.63
CA ASP A 34 -16.27 -10.23 -8.74
C ASP A 34 -16.58 -9.67 -10.15
N ASN A 35 -16.47 -8.36 -10.39
CA ASN A 35 -16.66 -7.82 -11.74
C ASN A 35 -15.36 -7.97 -12.58
N PRO A 36 -15.32 -8.84 -13.62
CA PRO A 36 -14.13 -8.99 -14.47
C PRO A 36 -13.74 -7.70 -15.22
N GLN A 37 -14.64 -6.72 -15.35
CA GLN A 37 -14.33 -5.42 -15.95
C GLN A 37 -13.45 -4.51 -15.07
N ARG A 38 -13.34 -4.75 -13.75
CA ARG A 38 -12.41 -4.00 -12.88
C ARG A 38 -10.95 -4.42 -13.11
N LEU A 39 -10.72 -5.65 -13.56
CA LEU A 39 -9.40 -6.17 -13.94
C LEU A 39 -9.05 -5.88 -15.41
N SER A 40 -9.97 -5.39 -16.23
CA SER A 40 -9.61 -4.79 -17.51
C SER A 40 -9.16 -3.35 -17.26
N GLY A 41 -7.88 -3.07 -17.50
CA GLY A 41 -7.33 -1.72 -17.37
C GLY A 41 -6.85 -1.32 -15.98
N TYR A 42 -6.51 -2.29 -15.12
CA TYR A 42 -5.78 -2.02 -13.87
C TYR A 42 -4.38 -1.46 -14.15
N PRO A 43 -3.79 -0.73 -13.19
CA PRO A 43 -2.45 -0.17 -13.36
C PRO A 43 -1.40 -1.28 -13.40
N THR A 44 -0.50 -1.25 -14.38
CA THR A 44 0.51 -2.29 -14.62
C THR A 44 1.94 -1.83 -14.38
N GLN A 45 2.20 -0.52 -14.45
CA GLN A 45 3.53 0.04 -14.23
C GLN A 45 3.44 1.42 -13.59
N ILE A 46 4.36 1.72 -12.69
CA ILE A 46 4.58 3.07 -12.12
C ILE A 46 6.00 3.52 -12.44
N THR A 47 6.14 4.80 -12.79
CA THR A 47 7.43 5.48 -12.91
C THR A 47 7.40 6.80 -12.15
N VAL A 48 8.46 7.08 -11.37
CA VAL A 48 8.69 8.36 -10.69
C VAL A 48 10.13 8.79 -10.95
N PRO A 49 10.39 9.61 -11.99
CA PRO A 49 11.73 9.95 -12.42
C PRO A 49 12.60 10.58 -11.33
N ALA A 50 12.03 11.49 -10.54
CA ALA A 50 12.75 12.25 -9.49
C ALA A 50 13.42 11.37 -8.44
N VAL A 51 12.90 10.15 -8.21
CA VAL A 51 13.46 9.18 -7.26
C VAL A 51 14.03 7.94 -7.94
N GLY A 52 14.06 7.91 -9.28
CA GLY A 52 14.52 6.78 -10.09
C GLY A 52 13.71 5.51 -9.86
N LEU A 53 12.40 5.65 -9.66
CA LEU A 53 11.48 4.52 -9.48
C LEU A 53 10.90 4.11 -10.83
N SER A 54 10.99 2.82 -11.16
CA SER A 54 10.23 2.20 -12.24
C SER A 54 9.93 0.76 -11.85
N GLN A 55 8.67 0.42 -11.61
CA GLN A 55 8.27 -0.88 -11.06
C GLN A 55 6.98 -1.39 -11.68
N GLU A 56 6.86 -2.72 -11.75
CA GLU A 56 5.61 -3.39 -12.06
C GLU A 56 4.58 -3.23 -10.92
N ILE A 57 3.31 -3.14 -11.31
CA ILE A 57 2.16 -3.10 -10.43
C ILE A 57 1.36 -4.39 -10.58
N ARG A 58 0.91 -4.95 -9.46
CA ARG A 58 0.07 -6.15 -9.39
C ARG A 58 -1.15 -5.89 -8.53
N PRO A 59 -2.32 -6.46 -8.87
CA PRO A 59 -3.50 -6.34 -8.01
C PRO A 59 -3.26 -7.07 -6.68
N VAL A 60 -3.66 -6.45 -5.59
CA VAL A 60 -3.69 -7.02 -4.24
C VAL A 60 -5.07 -6.87 -3.63
N GLY A 61 -5.54 -7.92 -2.99
CA GLY A 61 -6.79 -7.94 -2.23
C GLY A 61 -6.57 -7.71 -0.74
N ILE A 62 -7.68 -7.71 -0.01
CA ILE A 62 -7.66 -7.74 1.45
C ILE A 62 -7.45 -9.16 1.98
N ILE A 63 -6.71 -9.30 3.07
CA ILE A 63 -6.45 -10.54 3.80
C ILE A 63 -6.85 -10.39 5.27
N PRO A 64 -7.35 -11.47 5.91
CA PRO A 64 -7.66 -11.45 7.33
C PRO A 64 -6.38 -11.48 8.19
N VAL A 65 -6.40 -10.74 9.30
CA VAL A 65 -5.34 -10.69 10.32
C VAL A 65 -5.98 -10.78 11.69
N VAL A 66 -5.46 -11.66 12.54
CA VAL A 66 -5.94 -11.81 13.92
C VAL A 66 -5.09 -10.97 14.86
N VAL A 67 -5.73 -10.07 15.61
CA VAL A 67 -5.10 -9.26 16.67
C VAL A 67 -5.93 -9.42 17.94
N ASN A 68 -5.32 -9.92 19.02
CA ASN A 68 -5.97 -10.16 20.31
C ASN A 68 -7.27 -11.00 20.20
N GLY A 69 -7.28 -12.00 19.32
CA GLY A 69 -8.45 -12.87 19.08
C GLY A 69 -9.53 -12.28 18.17
N ASN A 70 -9.41 -11.01 17.77
CA ASN A 70 -10.32 -10.37 16.83
C ASN A 70 -9.75 -10.40 15.40
N THR A 71 -10.60 -10.68 14.41
CA THR A 71 -10.23 -10.65 13.00
C THR A 71 -10.41 -9.23 12.44
N TYR A 72 -9.34 -8.70 11.86
CA TYR A 72 -9.32 -7.47 11.08
C TYR A 72 -8.95 -7.80 9.63
N PHE A 73 -9.27 -6.92 8.69
CA PHE A 73 -8.83 -7.05 7.30
C PHE A 73 -7.75 -6.03 7.00
N THR A 74 -6.79 -6.38 6.16
CA THR A 74 -5.71 -5.51 5.69
C THR A 74 -5.39 -5.75 4.24
N TRP A 75 -4.77 -4.80 3.56
CA TRP A 75 -4.26 -4.99 2.21
C TRP A 75 -3.04 -5.91 2.21
N ASN A 76 -3.05 -6.90 1.33
CA ASN A 76 -1.85 -7.68 1.04
C ASN A 76 -0.78 -6.75 0.43
N VAL A 77 0.47 -6.89 0.85
CA VAL A 77 1.60 -6.15 0.28
C VAL A 77 2.58 -7.18 -0.26
N LEU A 78 2.98 -7.01 -1.52
CA LEU A 78 3.87 -7.93 -2.20
C LEU A 78 5.33 -7.52 -1.97
N ASP A 79 6.19 -8.50 -1.68
CA ASP A 79 7.61 -8.24 -1.41
C ASP A 79 8.31 -7.55 -2.58
N SER A 80 8.06 -7.97 -3.83
CA SER A 80 8.83 -7.48 -4.99
C SER A 80 8.05 -6.57 -5.94
N TYR A 81 6.78 -6.28 -5.65
CA TYR A 81 5.88 -5.57 -6.58
C TYR A 81 5.10 -4.47 -5.87
N VAL A 82 4.73 -3.45 -6.64
CA VAL A 82 3.79 -2.44 -6.15
C VAL A 82 2.40 -3.07 -6.17
N GLY A 83 1.74 -3.12 -5.03
CA GLY A 83 0.38 -3.63 -4.91
C GLY A 83 -0.64 -2.53 -5.17
N TRP A 84 -1.43 -2.67 -6.24
CA TRP A 84 -2.64 -1.88 -6.43
C TRP A 84 -3.79 -2.49 -5.63
N HIS A 85 -4.41 -1.68 -4.78
CA HIS A 85 -5.57 -2.10 -4.00
C HIS A 85 -6.74 -2.33 -4.96
N ASN A 86 -7.12 -3.58 -5.18
CA ASN A 86 -8.02 -3.97 -6.27
C ASN A 86 -9.48 -3.49 -6.14
N LEU A 87 -9.83 -2.87 -5.00
CA LEU A 87 -11.11 -2.18 -4.78
C LEU A 87 -11.00 -0.65 -4.92
N SER A 88 -9.79 -0.13 -5.16
CA SER A 88 -9.53 1.30 -5.39
C SER A 88 -9.81 1.68 -6.85
N ALA A 89 -9.83 2.97 -7.17
CA ALA A 89 -10.11 3.43 -8.52
C ALA A 89 -8.97 3.05 -9.49
N ASN A 90 -9.27 2.89 -10.78
CA ASN A 90 -8.24 2.85 -11.82
C ASN A 90 -7.74 4.28 -12.11
N PRO A 91 -6.47 4.46 -12.52
CA PRO A 91 -5.97 5.72 -13.04
C PRO A 91 -6.88 6.30 -14.14
N GLY A 92 -7.05 7.62 -14.17
CA GLY A 92 -7.95 8.31 -15.12
C GLY A 92 -9.44 8.22 -14.79
N GLN A 93 -9.80 7.64 -13.64
CA GLN A 93 -11.19 7.55 -13.19
C GLN A 93 -11.39 8.36 -11.91
N VAL A 94 -12.62 8.85 -11.73
CA VAL A 94 -13.05 9.45 -10.46
C VAL A 94 -12.84 8.45 -9.33
N GLY A 95 -12.18 8.91 -8.27
CA GLY A 95 -11.82 8.12 -7.10
C GLY A 95 -10.34 8.15 -6.80
N ASN A 96 -9.98 7.40 -5.76
CA ASN A 96 -8.62 7.29 -5.28
C ASN A 96 -8.00 6.00 -5.78
N THR A 97 -7.00 6.08 -6.66
CA THR A 97 -6.15 4.94 -7.00
C THR A 97 -5.11 4.76 -5.90
N VAL A 98 -5.10 3.60 -5.25
CA VAL A 98 -4.19 3.35 -4.12
C VAL A 98 -3.15 2.31 -4.49
N LEU A 99 -1.89 2.71 -4.39
CA LEU A 99 -0.73 1.86 -4.60
C LEU A 99 0.08 1.73 -3.30
N SER A 100 0.41 0.51 -2.93
CA SER A 100 1.19 0.20 -1.73
C SER A 100 2.42 -0.63 -2.05
N GLY A 101 3.49 -0.43 -1.30
CA GLY A 101 4.72 -1.18 -1.50
C GLY A 101 5.66 -1.07 -0.33
N HIS A 102 6.56 -2.04 -0.19
CA HIS A 102 7.57 -2.03 0.86
C HIS A 102 8.66 -0.99 0.59
N SER A 103 9.11 -0.33 1.66
CA SER A 103 10.23 0.62 1.62
C SER A 103 11.57 -0.03 1.90
N ASP A 104 11.60 -1.34 2.18
CA ASP A 104 12.80 -2.01 2.65
C ASP A 104 13.78 -2.36 1.52
N ALA A 105 15.03 -2.58 1.93
CA ALA A 105 16.13 -2.83 1.03
C ALA A 105 16.05 -4.19 0.31
N LYS A 106 15.23 -5.13 0.80
CA LYS A 106 15.03 -6.45 0.18
C LYS A 106 14.00 -6.37 -0.95
N ALA A 107 12.91 -5.65 -0.70
CA ALA A 107 11.82 -5.43 -1.63
C ALA A 107 12.15 -4.41 -2.72
N ARG A 108 12.87 -3.34 -2.36
CA ARG A 108 13.30 -2.21 -3.21
C ARG A 108 12.21 -1.44 -3.97
N VAL A 109 10.93 -1.82 -3.87
CA VAL A 109 9.82 -1.24 -4.64
C VAL A 109 9.61 0.25 -4.34
N PHE A 110 9.53 0.67 -3.08
CA PHE A 110 9.37 2.09 -2.70
C PHE A 110 10.55 2.62 -1.86
N GLN A 111 11.73 2.00 -1.98
CA GLN A 111 12.91 2.32 -1.16
C GLN A 111 13.29 3.81 -1.15
N LYS A 112 13.21 4.47 -2.30
CA LYS A 112 13.57 5.90 -2.46
C LYS A 112 12.37 6.84 -2.41
N LEU A 113 11.15 6.34 -2.20
CA LEU A 113 9.94 7.17 -2.27
C LEU A 113 9.94 8.27 -1.20
N HIS A 114 10.61 8.07 -0.06
CA HIS A 114 10.81 9.11 0.95
C HIS A 114 11.54 10.37 0.44
N LYS A 115 12.20 10.32 -0.72
CA LYS A 115 12.88 11.45 -1.35
C LYS A 115 12.01 12.24 -2.32
N ILE A 116 10.79 11.77 -2.63
CA ILE A 116 9.87 12.46 -3.51
C ILE A 116 9.46 13.80 -2.91
N ASN A 117 9.25 14.81 -3.73
CA ASN A 117 8.86 16.16 -3.33
C ASN A 117 7.53 16.56 -3.94
N ILE A 118 6.89 17.56 -3.33
CA ILE A 118 5.75 18.25 -3.93
C ILE A 118 6.22 18.87 -5.25
N GLY A 119 5.43 18.68 -6.31
CA GLY A 119 5.77 19.07 -7.68
C GLY A 119 6.40 17.97 -8.53
N ASP A 120 6.85 16.86 -7.94
CA ASP A 120 7.39 15.74 -8.72
C ASP A 120 6.28 15.05 -9.52
N GLU A 121 6.62 14.60 -10.74
CA GLU A 121 5.72 13.83 -11.61
C GLU A 121 5.73 12.33 -11.28
N ILE A 122 4.55 11.72 -11.32
CA ILE A 122 4.32 10.28 -11.26
C ILE A 122 3.58 9.87 -12.54
N ALA A 123 4.09 8.87 -13.24
CA ALA A 123 3.44 8.27 -14.39
C ALA A 123 2.96 6.85 -14.06
N VAL A 124 1.72 6.52 -14.40
CA VAL A 124 1.11 5.20 -14.20
C VAL A 124 0.54 4.70 -15.52
N VAL A 125 0.96 3.50 -15.93
CA VAL A 125 0.40 2.83 -17.10
C VAL A 125 -0.82 2.03 -16.66
N SER A 126 -1.98 2.27 -17.29
CA SER A 126 -3.24 1.58 -17.03
C SER A 126 -4.02 1.41 -18.33
N GLY A 127 -4.52 0.21 -18.61
CA GLY A 127 -5.29 -0.03 -19.85
C GLY A 127 -4.53 0.30 -21.15
N GLY A 128 -3.19 0.27 -21.13
CA GLY A 128 -2.34 0.66 -22.25
C GLY A 128 -2.14 2.16 -22.42
N GLN A 129 -2.70 3.00 -21.54
CA GLN A 129 -2.55 4.45 -21.54
C GLN A 129 -1.63 4.89 -20.40
N ASN A 130 -0.95 6.03 -20.58
CA ASN A 130 -0.09 6.62 -19.57
C ASN A 130 -0.83 7.78 -18.88
N HIS A 131 -1.05 7.67 -17.58
CA HIS A 131 -1.68 8.67 -16.74
C HIS A 131 -0.61 9.39 -15.92
N ARG A 132 -0.54 10.72 -16.03
CA ARG A 132 0.44 11.54 -15.32
C ARG A 132 -0.21 12.26 -14.16
N TYR A 133 0.50 12.32 -13.04
CA TYR A 133 0.08 12.99 -11.82
C TYR A 133 1.20 13.88 -11.27
N ILE A 134 0.85 15.00 -10.64
CA ILE A 134 1.77 15.83 -9.86
C ILE A 134 1.55 15.61 -8.37
N VAL A 135 2.63 15.37 -7.63
CA VAL A 135 2.59 15.27 -6.17
C VAL A 135 2.18 16.61 -5.55
N THR A 136 1.14 16.58 -4.72
CA THR A 136 0.63 17.77 -4.02
C THR A 136 0.72 17.66 -2.51
N LYS A 137 0.77 16.44 -1.96
CA LYS A 137 0.96 16.21 -0.53
C LYS A 137 1.93 15.07 -0.27
N LYS A 138 2.71 15.24 0.80
CA LYS A 138 3.61 14.23 1.36
C LYS A 138 3.55 14.32 2.88
N MET A 139 3.28 13.21 3.55
CA MET A 139 3.15 13.21 5.01
C MET A 139 3.53 11.87 5.64
N LEU A 140 3.95 11.93 6.92
CA LEU A 140 4.17 10.76 7.75
C LEU A 140 3.00 10.61 8.72
N VAL A 141 2.41 9.42 8.76
CA VAL A 141 1.32 9.08 9.68
C VAL A 141 1.73 7.93 10.58
N GLN A 142 1.44 8.01 11.87
CA GLN A 142 1.80 6.95 12.81
C GLN A 142 0.84 5.76 12.66
N GLU A 143 1.38 4.56 12.50
CA GLU A 143 0.62 3.32 12.42
C GLU A 143 0.90 2.43 13.63
N LYS A 144 2.17 2.14 13.90
CA LYS A 144 2.56 1.29 15.03
C LYS A 144 2.48 2.07 16.34
N GLY A 145 1.74 1.53 17.31
CA GLY A 145 1.52 2.16 18.61
C GLY A 145 0.55 3.34 18.58
N ALA A 146 -0.06 3.64 17.43
CA ALA A 146 -1.15 4.60 17.34
C ALA A 146 -2.44 4.02 17.96
N SER A 147 -3.30 4.89 18.48
CA SER A 147 -4.64 4.52 18.95
C SER A 147 -5.50 4.00 17.79
N ILE A 148 -6.59 3.31 18.13
CA ILE A 148 -7.52 2.83 17.11
C ILE A 148 -8.14 4.01 16.35
N GLU A 149 -8.46 5.10 17.05
CA GLU A 149 -9.00 6.33 16.49
C GLU A 149 -8.03 6.95 15.47
N THR A 150 -6.75 7.07 15.81
CA THR A 150 -5.73 7.59 14.88
C THR A 150 -5.58 6.70 13.64
N ARG A 151 -5.68 5.37 13.80
CA ARG A 151 -5.60 4.45 12.66
C ARG A 151 -6.82 4.54 11.76
N ILE A 152 -8.01 4.74 12.33
CA ILE A 152 -9.24 5.03 11.58
C ILE A 152 -9.09 6.36 10.82
N GLU A 153 -8.57 7.40 11.46
CA GLU A 153 -8.30 8.68 10.79
C GLU A 153 -7.29 8.53 9.66
N ASN A 154 -6.24 7.72 9.82
CA ASN A 154 -5.27 7.45 8.77
C ASN A 154 -5.88 6.68 7.60
N ALA A 155 -6.86 5.80 7.85
CA ALA A 155 -7.53 5.04 6.79
C ALA A 155 -8.24 5.95 5.78
N ARG A 156 -8.60 7.20 6.15
CA ARG A 156 -9.17 8.19 5.22
C ARG A 156 -8.29 8.46 4.00
N TRP A 157 -6.97 8.31 4.12
CA TRP A 157 -6.04 8.59 3.02
C TRP A 157 -6.15 7.59 1.88
N ILE A 158 -6.66 6.39 2.15
CA ILE A 158 -6.88 5.33 1.16
C ILE A 158 -8.36 5.10 0.86
N ALA A 159 -9.24 5.94 1.42
CA ALA A 159 -10.67 5.85 1.15
C ALA A 159 -10.99 6.33 -0.28
N PRO A 160 -12.13 5.90 -0.84
CA PRO A 160 -12.68 6.48 -2.08
C PRO A 160 -12.86 7.99 -1.96
N THR A 161 -12.73 8.68 -3.08
CA THR A 161 -12.89 10.14 -3.18
C THR A 161 -13.80 10.51 -4.35
N GLU A 162 -14.26 11.76 -4.38
CA GLU A 162 -15.12 12.28 -5.46
C GLU A 162 -14.34 12.93 -6.61
N ASP A 163 -13.03 13.10 -6.42
CA ASP A 163 -12.08 13.53 -7.45
C ASP A 163 -11.18 12.38 -7.89
N GLU A 164 -10.53 12.54 -9.04
CA GLU A 164 -9.43 11.67 -9.44
C GLU A 164 -8.17 12.02 -8.64
N ARG A 165 -7.57 11.02 -7.99
CA ARG A 165 -6.26 11.14 -7.37
C ARG A 165 -5.52 9.82 -7.29
N LEU A 166 -4.20 9.91 -7.16
CA LEU A 166 -3.30 8.81 -6.88
C LEU A 166 -2.75 8.94 -5.45
N THR A 167 -2.86 7.87 -4.66
CA THR A 167 -2.25 7.77 -3.33
C THR A 167 -1.20 6.66 -3.31
N LEU A 168 0.04 7.00 -2.96
CA LEU A 168 1.10 6.04 -2.68
C LEU A 168 1.27 5.85 -1.18
N VAL A 169 1.35 4.60 -0.74
CA VAL A 169 1.49 4.21 0.66
C VAL A 169 2.71 3.31 0.85
N THR A 170 3.61 3.70 1.73
CA THR A 170 4.75 2.85 2.11
C THR A 170 5.13 3.02 3.57
N CYS A 171 5.95 2.12 4.11
CA CYS A 171 6.58 2.35 5.41
C CYS A 171 7.60 3.50 5.28
N ALA A 172 7.74 4.35 6.30
CA ALA A 172 8.72 5.44 6.25
C ALA A 172 10.17 4.93 6.15
N GLN A 173 10.43 3.76 6.73
CA GLN A 173 11.70 3.05 6.77
C GLN A 173 11.45 1.58 7.19
N PRO A 174 12.40 0.64 6.98
CA PRO A 174 12.33 -0.70 7.55
C PRO A 174 12.08 -0.66 9.07
N GLY A 175 11.06 -1.38 9.55
CA GLY A 175 10.69 -1.37 10.97
C GLY A 175 10.05 -0.07 11.48
N ALA A 176 9.69 0.85 10.58
CA ALA A 176 9.09 2.13 10.94
C ALA A 176 7.80 1.99 11.74
N THR A 177 7.58 2.94 12.64
CA THR A 177 6.29 3.16 13.28
C THR A 177 5.33 3.96 12.42
N HIS A 178 5.83 4.61 11.37
CA HIS A 178 5.07 5.52 10.51
C HIS A 178 4.98 5.02 9.07
N ARG A 179 3.90 5.41 8.40
CA ARG A 179 3.74 5.30 6.95
C ARG A 179 4.00 6.64 6.29
N LEU A 180 4.64 6.60 5.13
CA LEU A 180 4.67 7.70 4.19
C LEU A 180 3.43 7.62 3.30
N ILE A 181 2.67 8.71 3.26
CA ILE A 181 1.54 8.92 2.36
C ILE A 181 1.93 10.02 1.38
N VAL A 182 1.77 9.74 0.09
CA VAL A 182 1.96 10.70 -1.00
C VAL A 182 0.64 10.78 -1.76
N VAL A 183 0.13 11.99 -1.96
CA VAL A 183 -1.08 12.24 -2.76
C VAL A 183 -0.71 13.08 -3.97
N ALA A 184 -1.17 12.65 -5.14
CA ALA A 184 -0.93 13.30 -6.41
C ALA A 184 -2.22 13.44 -7.22
N TYR A 185 -2.31 14.50 -8.01
CA TYR A 185 -3.48 14.84 -8.83
C TYR A 185 -3.12 14.81 -10.32
N PRO A 186 -4.08 14.50 -11.21
CA PRO A 186 -3.81 14.42 -12.64
C PRO A 186 -3.23 15.73 -13.17
N VAL A 187 -2.31 15.62 -14.13
CA VAL A 187 -1.83 16.78 -14.89
C VAL A 187 -2.89 17.11 -15.93
N GLU A 188 -3.37 18.36 -15.94
CA GLU A 188 -4.25 18.88 -17.00
C GLU A 188 -3.63 18.77 -18.40
#